data_AF-A0A966KWM3-F1
#
_entry.id   AF-A0A966KWM3-F1
#
_cell.length_a   1.000
_cell.length_b   1.000
_cell.length_c   1.000
_cell.angle_alpha   90.00
_cell.angle_beta   90.00
_cell.angle_gamma   90.00
#
_symmetry.space_group_name_H-M   'P 1'
#
loop_
_entity.id
_entity.type
_entity.pdbx_description
1 polymer ?
#
loop_
_entity_poly.entity_id
_entity_poly.type
_entity_poly.pdbx_seq_one_letter_code
_entity_poly.pdbx_strand_id
1 'polypeptide(L)'
;MRLQLPLPERYIDATAGELSSRIEAARAQLGERVFILGHHYQRDEVMRWADARGDSFRLSVLAQEHPEAEYIVFCGVHFMAESADILTGDHQSVILPDLNAGCSMADMADLDEVEEAWEALARTTDISRVIPITYMNSSAALKAFVGEHGGAVCTSSNAAAVLRWALSLEDRAADGAGGRQVLFFPDQHLGRNTGFDLGYSAQDMRIWNPRLERGGLTEADIKESTLLLWRGHCSVHQRFRPEHITQFRATHPDGIVITHPECAREVCELADQVGSTDFIIRAVEAAPAGSVIGVGTEIHLVDRLDAETPDKTIVSLDPLVCPCSTMFRIDAPHLCWVLENLVEGRVVNRISVDPTTAAWAKVALDRMLSIT
;
A
#
# COMPACT_ATOMS: atom_id res chain seq x y z
N MET A 1 18.17 12.26 1.00
CA MET A 1 17.64 12.02 -0.36
C MET A 1 18.40 10.85 -0.96
N ARG A 2 17.78 9.66 -0.99
CA ARG A 2 18.37 8.47 -1.66
C ARG A 2 18.04 8.61 -3.14
N LEU A 3 19.05 8.84 -3.97
CA LEU A 3 18.88 9.02 -5.42
C LEU A 3 19.36 7.76 -6.13
N GLN A 4 18.52 7.20 -7.01
CA GLN A 4 18.97 6.17 -7.95
C GLN A 4 20.05 6.74 -8.86
N LEU A 5 21.21 6.07 -8.91
CA LEU A 5 22.24 6.38 -9.91
C LEU A 5 21.77 5.93 -11.29
N PRO A 6 22.09 6.68 -12.37
CA PRO A 6 21.79 6.25 -13.73
C PRO A 6 22.35 4.85 -13.99
N LEU A 7 21.54 4.00 -14.62
CA LEU A 7 22.02 2.69 -15.05
C LEU A 7 23.09 2.84 -16.14
N PRO A 8 24.10 1.94 -16.18
CA PRO A 8 25.02 1.88 -17.31
C PRO A 8 24.29 1.64 -18.65
N GLU A 9 24.78 2.24 -19.74
CA GLU A 9 24.19 2.15 -21.10
C GLU A 9 23.90 0.70 -21.52
N ARG A 10 24.77 -0.25 -21.14
CA ARG A 10 24.59 -1.70 -21.43
C ARG A 10 23.28 -2.33 -20.91
N TYR A 11 22.56 -1.66 -20.02
CA TYR A 11 21.24 -2.11 -19.54
C TYR A 11 20.10 -1.35 -20.23
N ILE A 12 20.30 -0.05 -20.47
CA ILE A 12 19.31 0.84 -21.09
C ILE A 12 19.14 0.50 -22.57
N ASP A 13 20.24 0.25 -23.27
CA ASP A 13 20.25 -0.01 -24.72
C ASP A 13 20.01 -1.49 -25.07
N ALA A 14 19.96 -2.37 -24.05
CA ALA A 14 19.75 -3.80 -24.25
C ALA A 14 18.31 -4.07 -24.69
N THR A 15 18.16 -4.97 -25.66
CA THR A 15 16.85 -5.43 -26.11
C THR A 15 16.17 -6.29 -25.02
N ALA A 16 14.84 -6.39 -25.07
CA ALA A 16 14.08 -7.22 -24.14
C ALA A 16 14.55 -8.70 -24.12
N GLY A 17 15.00 -9.23 -25.27
CA GLY A 17 15.54 -10.59 -25.39
C GLY A 17 16.92 -10.75 -24.73
N GLU A 18 17.78 -9.75 -24.85
CA GLU A 18 19.10 -9.73 -24.19
C GLU A 18 18.93 -9.61 -22.67
N LEU A 19 18.07 -8.70 -22.20
CA LEU A 19 17.76 -8.54 -20.78
C LEU A 19 17.18 -9.83 -20.21
N SER A 20 16.26 -10.48 -20.92
CA SER A 20 15.66 -11.74 -20.47
C SER A 20 16.70 -12.85 -20.31
N SER A 21 17.57 -13.04 -21.31
CA SER A 21 18.65 -14.03 -21.27
C SER A 21 19.62 -13.77 -20.10
N ARG A 22 19.92 -12.50 -19.82
CA ARG A 22 20.83 -12.09 -18.74
C ARG A 22 20.21 -12.27 -17.36
N ILE A 23 18.94 -11.90 -17.19
CA ILE A 23 18.18 -12.14 -15.95
C ILE A 23 18.12 -13.64 -15.67
N GLU A 24 17.80 -14.47 -16.67
CA GLU A 24 17.78 -15.93 -16.53
C GLU A 24 19.13 -16.49 -16.09
N ALA A 25 20.22 -16.08 -16.75
CA ALA A 25 21.57 -16.50 -16.40
C ALA A 25 21.99 -16.06 -14.99
N ALA A 26 21.60 -14.85 -14.57
CA ALA A 26 21.91 -14.34 -13.24
C ALA A 26 21.12 -15.09 -12.15
N ARG A 27 19.83 -15.34 -12.38
CA ARG A 27 18.99 -16.15 -11.47
C ARG A 27 19.53 -17.57 -11.33
N ALA A 28 19.92 -18.21 -12.44
CA ALA A 28 20.50 -19.55 -12.41
C ALA A 28 21.80 -19.64 -11.59
N GLN A 29 22.61 -18.58 -11.60
CA GLN A 29 23.85 -18.51 -10.81
C GLN A 29 23.59 -18.23 -9.32
N LEU A 30 22.59 -17.40 -9.00
CA LEU A 30 22.23 -17.07 -7.63
C LEU A 30 21.48 -18.23 -6.95
N GLY A 31 20.67 -18.98 -7.69
CA GLY A 31 19.87 -20.09 -7.16
C GLY A 31 18.96 -19.65 -6.02
N GLU A 32 18.89 -20.46 -4.97
CA GLU A 32 18.05 -20.21 -3.77
C GLU A 32 18.52 -19.01 -2.93
N ARG A 33 19.70 -18.44 -3.21
CA ARG A 33 20.21 -17.26 -2.49
C ARG A 33 19.43 -15.99 -2.83
N VAL A 34 18.65 -15.98 -3.92
CA VAL A 34 17.82 -14.84 -4.32
C VAL A 34 16.34 -15.21 -4.32
N PHE A 35 15.52 -14.33 -3.76
CA PHE A 35 14.07 -14.43 -3.78
C PHE A 35 13.46 -13.13 -4.30
N ILE A 36 12.73 -13.20 -5.41
CA ILE A 36 12.18 -12.04 -6.11
C ILE A 36 10.68 -11.91 -5.79
N LEU A 37 10.31 -10.79 -5.18
CA LEU A 37 8.94 -10.51 -4.76
C LEU A 37 8.29 -9.51 -5.73
N GLY A 38 7.14 -9.84 -6.31
CA GLY A 38 6.42 -9.00 -7.27
C GLY A 38 5.07 -8.49 -6.75
N HIS A 39 4.93 -7.17 -6.59
CA HIS A 39 3.63 -6.58 -6.28
C HIS A 39 2.67 -6.69 -7.48
N HIS A 40 1.36 -6.90 -7.24
CA HIS A 40 0.34 -7.07 -8.31
C HIS A 40 0.32 -5.96 -9.37
N TYR A 41 0.77 -4.75 -9.04
CA TYR A 41 0.83 -3.60 -9.96
C TYR A 41 2.13 -3.53 -10.80
N GLN A 42 3.04 -4.49 -10.64
CA GLN A 42 4.24 -4.55 -11.46
C GLN A 42 3.90 -4.88 -12.91
N ARG A 43 4.79 -4.50 -13.83
CA ARG A 43 4.70 -4.88 -15.24
C ARG A 43 4.95 -6.37 -15.44
N ASP A 44 4.35 -6.95 -16.47
CA ASP A 44 4.52 -8.37 -16.78
C ASP A 44 5.96 -8.76 -17.11
N GLU A 45 6.74 -7.86 -17.72
CA GLU A 45 8.16 -8.09 -17.99
C GLU A 45 9.00 -8.31 -16.73
N VAL A 46 8.57 -7.76 -15.59
CA VAL A 46 9.19 -7.97 -14.27
C VAL A 46 8.50 -9.10 -13.53
N MET A 47 7.16 -9.13 -13.56
CA MET A 47 6.33 -10.12 -12.85
C MET A 47 6.69 -11.56 -13.24
N ARG A 48 7.02 -11.83 -14.51
CA ARG A 48 7.45 -13.17 -14.97
C ARG A 48 8.69 -13.73 -14.24
N TRP A 49 9.47 -12.88 -13.57
CA TRP A 49 10.66 -13.26 -12.82
C TRP A 49 10.42 -13.38 -11.32
N ALA A 50 9.24 -12.96 -10.83
CA ALA A 50 8.90 -13.03 -9.41
C ALA A 50 8.72 -14.49 -8.98
N ASP A 51 9.32 -14.84 -7.85
CA ASP A 51 9.14 -16.12 -7.16
C ASP A 51 7.80 -16.16 -6.40
N ALA A 52 7.34 -14.99 -5.94
CA ALA A 52 6.03 -14.84 -5.34
C ALA A 52 5.35 -13.53 -5.75
N ARG A 53 4.02 -13.58 -5.85
CA ARG A 53 3.13 -12.46 -6.18
C ARG A 53 2.19 -12.21 -5.00
N GLY A 54 1.97 -10.94 -4.65
CA GLY A 54 1.13 -10.60 -3.50
C GLY A 54 0.90 -9.11 -3.32
N ASP A 55 0.04 -8.78 -2.35
CA ASP A 55 -0.14 -7.43 -1.83
C ASP A 55 1.05 -6.98 -0.95
N SER A 56 1.06 -5.71 -0.55
CA SER A 56 2.15 -5.10 0.23
C SER A 56 2.58 -5.91 1.44
N PHE A 57 1.61 -6.45 2.20
CA PHE A 57 1.89 -7.12 3.46
C PHE A 57 2.26 -8.59 3.25
N ARG A 58 1.52 -9.31 2.40
CA ARG A 58 1.80 -10.71 2.11
C ARG A 58 3.21 -10.90 1.59
N LEU A 59 3.70 -9.98 0.74
CA LEU A 59 5.09 -10.01 0.26
C LEU A 59 6.12 -9.84 1.38
N SER A 60 5.85 -8.98 2.37
CA SER A 60 6.77 -8.79 3.50
C SER A 60 6.83 -10.03 4.40
N VAL A 61 5.70 -10.72 4.59
CA VAL A 61 5.63 -12.01 5.29
C VAL A 61 6.34 -13.10 4.51
N LEU A 62 6.13 -13.18 3.19
CA LEU A 62 6.84 -14.13 2.33
C LEU A 62 8.36 -13.93 2.40
N ALA A 63 8.85 -12.69 2.44
CA ALA A 63 10.29 -12.44 2.62
C ALA A 63 10.85 -13.12 3.89
N GLN A 64 10.09 -13.07 4.99
CA GLN A 64 10.45 -13.69 6.27
C GLN A 64 10.31 -15.24 6.24
N GLU A 65 9.32 -15.77 5.52
CA GLU A 65 9.08 -17.22 5.37
C GLU A 65 10.16 -17.94 4.56
N HIS A 66 11.08 -17.19 3.92
CA HIS A 66 12.18 -17.68 3.08
C HIS A 66 13.57 -17.35 3.65
N PRO A 67 13.95 -17.89 4.83
CA PRO A 67 15.23 -17.58 5.49
C PRO A 67 16.47 -18.07 4.74
N GLU A 68 16.34 -19.00 3.79
CA GLU A 68 17.41 -19.47 2.92
C GLU A 68 17.91 -18.42 1.93
N ALA A 69 17.08 -17.43 1.61
CA ALA A 69 17.42 -16.37 0.68
C ALA A 69 18.28 -15.30 1.36
N GLU A 70 19.49 -15.09 0.85
CA GLU A 70 20.39 -14.01 1.27
C GLU A 70 19.95 -12.66 0.70
N TYR A 71 19.31 -12.67 -0.49
CA TYR A 71 18.91 -11.49 -1.22
C TYR A 71 17.41 -11.51 -1.49
N ILE A 72 16.69 -10.53 -0.95
CA ILE A 72 15.27 -10.30 -1.24
C ILE A 72 15.19 -9.15 -2.24
N VAL A 73 14.88 -9.43 -3.50
CA VAL A 73 14.68 -8.39 -4.52
C VAL A 73 13.20 -8.01 -4.53
N PHE A 74 12.89 -6.84 -3.98
CA PHE A 74 11.52 -6.38 -3.81
C PHE A 74 11.07 -5.53 -5.01
N CYS A 75 10.38 -6.15 -5.98
CA CYS A 75 9.78 -5.46 -7.13
C CYS A 75 8.45 -4.81 -6.71
N GLY A 76 8.58 -3.67 -6.03
CA GLY A 76 7.48 -2.86 -5.52
C GLY A 76 7.93 -1.41 -5.30
N VAL A 77 7.54 -0.83 -4.18
CA VAL A 77 7.92 0.55 -3.80
C VAL A 77 8.62 0.58 -2.44
N HIS A 78 9.30 1.69 -2.14
CA HIS A 78 10.23 1.85 -1.03
C HIS A 78 9.68 1.40 0.33
N PHE A 79 8.48 1.86 0.73
CA PHE A 79 7.91 1.49 2.03
C PHE A 79 7.63 -0.02 2.16
N MET A 80 7.38 -0.71 1.05
CA MET A 80 7.15 -2.16 1.06
C MET A 80 8.48 -2.88 1.32
N ALA A 81 9.54 -2.43 0.67
CA ALA A 81 10.89 -2.93 0.91
C ALA A 81 11.38 -2.61 2.33
N GLU A 82 11.04 -1.46 2.90
CA GLU A 82 11.29 -1.16 4.32
C GLU A 82 10.56 -2.13 5.24
N SER A 83 9.30 -2.46 4.92
CA SER A 83 8.51 -3.39 5.72
C SER A 83 9.06 -4.82 5.65
N ALA A 84 9.59 -5.23 4.49
CA ALA A 84 10.32 -6.47 4.36
C ALA A 84 11.60 -6.46 5.20
N ASP A 85 12.41 -5.39 5.14
CA ASP A 85 13.66 -5.26 5.92
C ASP A 85 13.41 -5.36 7.44
N ILE A 86 12.30 -4.78 7.92
CA ILE A 86 11.87 -4.88 9.33
C ILE A 86 11.53 -6.31 9.76
N LEU A 87 11.00 -7.15 8.85
CA LEU A 87 10.53 -8.50 9.17
C LEU A 87 11.56 -9.60 8.89
N THR A 88 12.47 -9.38 7.93
CA THR A 88 13.52 -10.34 7.55
C THR A 88 14.64 -10.42 8.58
N GLY A 89 15.44 -11.49 8.51
CA GLY A 89 16.60 -11.67 9.40
C GLY A 89 17.80 -10.79 9.01
N ASP A 90 18.68 -10.51 9.97
CA ASP A 90 19.88 -9.66 9.79
C ASP A 90 20.82 -10.10 8.64
N HIS A 91 20.79 -11.39 8.30
CA HIS A 91 21.59 -11.96 7.22
C HIS A 91 21.00 -11.68 5.83
N GLN A 92 19.73 -11.33 5.75
CA GLN A 92 19.05 -11.04 4.50
C GLN A 92 19.28 -9.57 4.13
N SER A 93 19.55 -9.34 2.85
CA SER A 93 19.57 -7.99 2.29
C SER A 93 18.29 -7.80 1.49
N VAL A 94 17.52 -6.76 1.80
CA VAL A 94 16.39 -6.33 0.98
C VAL A 94 16.86 -5.29 -0.04
N ILE A 95 16.63 -5.55 -1.32
CA ILE A 95 17.05 -4.71 -2.44
C ILE A 95 15.81 -4.17 -3.15
N LEU A 96 15.78 -2.85 -3.38
CA LEU A 96 14.79 -2.22 -4.25
C LEU A 96 15.44 -1.88 -5.61
N PRO A 97 14.95 -2.41 -6.74
CA PRO A 97 15.61 -2.21 -8.03
C PRO A 97 15.80 -0.75 -8.47
N ASP A 98 14.85 0.14 -8.15
CA ASP A 98 14.99 1.59 -8.35
C ASP A 98 14.65 2.32 -7.04
N LEU A 99 15.62 3.02 -6.45
CA LEU A 99 15.41 3.78 -5.20
C LEU A 99 14.40 4.93 -5.32
N ASN A 100 14.11 5.38 -6.55
CA ASN A 100 13.09 6.39 -6.80
C ASN A 100 11.68 5.79 -6.92
N ALA A 101 11.51 4.47 -6.80
CA ALA A 101 10.20 3.81 -6.71
C ALA A 101 9.55 4.07 -5.34
N GLY A 102 9.11 5.31 -5.12
CA GLY A 102 8.41 5.75 -3.90
C GLY A 102 6.89 5.52 -3.95
N CYS A 103 6.16 6.18 -3.05
CA CYS A 103 4.71 6.23 -3.11
C CYS A 103 4.26 7.62 -2.68
N SER A 104 3.71 8.38 -3.63
CA SER A 104 3.27 9.76 -3.37
C SER A 104 2.34 9.86 -2.17
N MET A 105 1.46 8.88 -1.98
CA MET A 105 0.54 8.82 -0.86
C MET A 105 1.23 8.52 0.47
N ALA A 106 2.23 7.64 0.51
CA ALA A 106 3.02 7.39 1.72
C ALA A 106 3.78 8.65 2.14
N ASP A 107 4.26 9.42 1.15
CA ASP A 107 4.97 10.67 1.35
C ASP A 107 4.05 11.85 1.74
N MET A 108 2.71 11.68 1.70
CA MET A 108 1.75 12.72 2.13
C MET A 108 1.60 12.82 3.65
N ALA A 109 2.07 11.83 4.41
CA ALA A 109 2.12 11.85 5.87
C ALA A 109 3.56 11.69 6.33
N ASP A 110 4.30 12.80 6.22
CA ASP A 110 5.66 12.92 6.74
C ASP A 110 5.67 12.92 8.28
N LEU A 111 6.76 12.46 8.89
CA LEU A 111 6.85 12.32 10.34
C LEU A 111 6.79 13.68 11.04
N ASP A 112 7.46 14.70 10.51
CA ASP A 112 7.48 16.04 11.13
C ASP A 112 6.05 16.63 11.17
N GLU A 113 5.31 16.53 10.05
CA GLU A 113 3.90 16.96 9.99
C GLU A 113 3.01 16.15 10.95
N VAL A 114 3.29 14.86 11.12
CA VAL A 114 2.53 13.97 12.03
C VAL A 114 2.79 14.31 13.49
N GLU A 115 4.04 14.58 13.87
CA GLU A 115 4.40 15.01 15.22
C GLU A 115 3.76 16.36 15.57
N GLU A 116 3.81 17.33 14.65
CA GLU A 116 3.13 18.62 14.82
C GLU A 116 1.60 18.45 15.00
N ALA A 117 0.99 17.56 14.23
CA ALA A 117 -0.43 17.25 14.35
C ALA A 117 -0.74 16.60 15.70
N TRP A 118 0.09 15.66 16.14
CA TRP A 118 -0.05 14.97 17.42
C TRP A 118 0.02 15.94 18.60
N GLU A 119 0.97 16.88 18.58
CA GLU A 119 1.05 17.92 19.60
C GLU A 119 -0.18 18.85 19.58
N ALA A 120 -0.67 19.23 18.40
CA ALA A 120 -1.86 20.07 18.27
C ALA A 120 -3.11 19.37 18.84
N LEU A 121 -3.23 18.06 18.62
CA LEU A 121 -4.27 17.24 19.23
C LEU A 121 -4.12 17.18 20.74
N ALA A 122 -2.90 16.97 21.26
CA ALA A 122 -2.64 16.91 22.70
C ALA A 122 -2.94 18.22 23.44
N ARG A 123 -2.86 19.37 22.74
CA ARG A 123 -3.28 20.67 23.28
C ARG A 123 -4.80 20.86 23.28
N THR A 124 -5.54 20.08 22.49
CA THR A 124 -6.98 20.30 22.23
C THR A 124 -7.86 19.25 22.90
N THR A 125 -7.46 17.98 22.89
CA THR A 125 -8.21 16.85 23.44
C THR A 125 -7.29 16.00 24.32
N ASP A 126 -7.86 15.11 25.13
CA ASP A 126 -7.04 14.12 25.83
C ASP A 126 -6.40 13.19 24.82
N ILE A 127 -5.09 13.34 24.64
CA ILE A 127 -4.31 12.54 23.70
C ILE A 127 -4.33 11.05 24.05
N SER A 128 -4.55 10.69 25.31
CA SER A 128 -4.60 9.31 25.76
C SER A 128 -5.74 8.52 25.13
N ARG A 129 -6.77 9.22 24.61
CA ARG A 129 -7.94 8.66 23.93
C ARG A 129 -7.72 8.45 22.41
N VAL A 130 -6.74 9.14 21.82
CA VAL A 130 -6.46 9.11 20.37
C VAL A 130 -5.56 7.93 20.05
N ILE A 131 -6.01 7.06 19.15
CA ILE A 131 -5.24 5.91 18.67
C ILE A 131 -4.80 6.19 17.23
N PRO A 132 -3.50 6.33 16.95
CA PRO A 132 -3.04 6.50 15.58
C PRO A 132 -3.11 5.16 14.84
N ILE A 133 -3.67 5.15 13.65
CA ILE A 133 -3.71 3.98 12.76
C ILE A 133 -3.10 4.42 11.44
N THR A 134 -2.13 3.65 10.93
CA THR A 134 -1.53 3.95 9.63
C THR A 134 -1.74 2.79 8.67
N TYR A 135 -2.13 3.10 7.45
CA TYR A 135 -2.16 2.14 6.36
C TYR A 135 -0.73 1.67 6.05
N MET A 136 -0.59 0.44 5.56
CA MET A 136 0.66 -0.19 5.16
C MET A 136 1.49 0.70 4.21
N ASN A 137 0.80 1.49 3.39
CA ASN A 137 1.38 2.49 2.48
C ASN A 137 1.81 3.76 3.24
N SER A 138 2.79 3.60 4.11
CA SER A 138 3.40 4.64 4.96
C SER A 138 4.87 4.34 5.19
N SER A 139 5.69 5.36 5.48
CA SER A 139 7.12 5.17 5.78
C SER A 139 7.35 4.30 7.03
N ALA A 140 8.52 3.68 7.13
CA ALA A 140 8.93 2.99 8.36
C ALA A 140 8.89 3.93 9.59
N ALA A 141 9.26 5.20 9.40
CA ALA A 141 9.22 6.21 10.45
C ALA A 141 7.80 6.46 10.98
N LEU A 142 6.79 6.58 10.10
CA LEU A 142 5.41 6.71 10.52
C LEU A 142 4.89 5.43 11.19
N LYS A 143 5.28 4.24 10.71
CA LYS A 143 4.95 2.98 11.39
C LYS A 143 5.53 2.93 12.80
N ALA A 144 6.76 3.41 12.99
CA ALA A 144 7.42 3.50 14.29
C ALA A 144 6.66 4.44 15.23
N PHE A 145 6.34 5.65 14.77
CA PHE A 145 5.51 6.60 15.52
C PHE A 145 4.18 5.95 15.96
N VAL A 146 3.47 5.31 15.04
CA VAL A 146 2.22 4.60 15.35
C VAL A 146 2.44 3.49 16.41
N GLY A 147 3.52 2.73 16.30
CA GLY A 147 3.88 1.68 17.26
C GLY A 147 4.15 2.21 18.66
N GLU A 148 4.95 3.27 18.75
CA GLU A 148 5.28 3.98 19.99
C GLU A 148 4.03 4.55 20.68
N HIS A 149 3.13 5.14 19.91
CA HIS A 149 1.89 5.75 20.40
C HIS A 149 0.73 4.76 20.60
N GLY A 150 1.00 3.46 20.66
CA GLY A 150 0.01 2.44 21.01
C GLY A 150 -0.97 2.09 19.89
N GLY A 151 -0.70 2.53 18.67
CA GLY A 151 -1.48 2.28 17.47
C GLY A 151 -1.11 1.00 16.72
N ALA A 152 -1.68 0.82 15.53
CA ALA A 152 -1.45 -0.35 14.68
C ALA A 152 -1.37 0.03 13.20
N VAL A 153 -0.70 -0.83 12.42
CA VAL A 153 -0.77 -0.78 10.96
C VAL A 153 -2.09 -1.42 10.48
N CYS A 154 -2.59 -1.04 9.31
CA CYS A 154 -3.66 -1.77 8.61
C CYS A 154 -3.34 -1.95 7.12
N THR A 155 -4.10 -2.80 6.44
CA THR A 155 -4.19 -2.92 4.99
C THR A 155 -5.63 -2.66 4.52
N SER A 156 -5.86 -2.53 3.22
CA SER A 156 -7.22 -2.43 2.67
C SER A 156 -8.06 -3.68 2.94
N SER A 157 -7.43 -4.83 3.23
CA SER A 157 -8.11 -6.08 3.58
C SER A 157 -8.56 -6.15 5.05
N ASN A 158 -7.90 -5.43 5.96
CA ASN A 158 -8.14 -5.55 7.41
C ASN A 158 -8.48 -4.25 8.13
N ALA A 159 -8.55 -3.11 7.43
CA ALA A 159 -8.82 -1.79 8.00
C ALA A 159 -10.04 -1.79 8.93
N ALA A 160 -11.13 -2.48 8.57
CA ALA A 160 -12.33 -2.59 9.40
C ALA A 160 -12.08 -3.28 10.74
N ALA A 161 -11.26 -4.34 10.76
CA ALA A 161 -10.91 -5.05 11.99
C ALA A 161 -10.02 -4.17 12.89
N VAL A 162 -9.03 -3.49 12.30
CA VAL A 162 -8.12 -2.58 13.03
C VAL A 162 -8.86 -1.37 13.59
N LEU A 163 -9.78 -0.76 12.84
CA LEU A 163 -10.61 0.34 13.35
C LEU A 163 -11.52 -0.12 14.49
N ARG A 164 -12.18 -1.28 14.37
CA ARG A 164 -12.98 -1.85 15.47
C ARG A 164 -12.14 -2.10 16.72
N TRP A 165 -10.93 -2.63 16.56
CA TRP A 165 -9.99 -2.82 17.66
C TRP A 165 -9.63 -1.48 18.32
N ALA A 166 -9.21 -0.49 17.54
CA ALA A 166 -8.79 0.80 18.06
C ALA A 166 -9.90 1.50 18.86
N LEU A 167 -11.14 1.38 18.38
CA LEU A 167 -12.32 1.99 18.99
C LEU A 167 -12.90 1.16 20.15
N SER A 168 -12.51 -0.10 20.32
CA SER A 168 -12.95 -0.96 21.43
C SER A 168 -12.03 -0.92 22.64
N LEU A 169 -10.84 -0.33 22.53
CA LEU A 169 -9.89 -0.23 23.64
C LEU A 169 -10.50 0.55 24.82
N GLU A 170 -10.46 -0.04 26.01
CA GLU A 170 -10.90 0.62 27.26
C GLU A 170 -10.18 1.95 27.45
N ASP A 171 -10.89 2.97 27.96
CA ASP A 171 -10.33 4.30 28.22
C ASP A 171 -9.10 4.22 29.12
N ARG A 172 -8.02 4.89 28.72
CA ARG A 172 -6.81 5.09 29.54
C ARG A 172 -6.97 6.29 30.48
N ALA A 173 -8.07 7.03 30.33
CA ALA A 173 -8.45 8.20 31.10
C ALA A 173 -9.42 7.82 32.24
N ALA A 174 -9.25 8.44 33.40
CA ALA A 174 -10.03 8.15 34.59
C ALA A 174 -11.40 8.87 34.65
N ASP A 175 -11.70 9.77 33.70
CA ASP A 175 -12.83 10.70 33.77
C ASP A 175 -14.01 10.37 32.84
N GLY A 176 -13.90 9.33 32.00
CA GLY A 176 -15.02 8.77 31.23
C GLY A 176 -15.71 9.74 30.25
N ALA A 177 -15.05 10.84 29.90
CA ALA A 177 -15.61 11.89 29.05
C ALA A 177 -15.18 11.71 27.57
N GLY A 178 -15.95 10.89 26.84
CA GLY A 178 -15.86 10.75 25.39
C GLY A 178 -15.10 9.50 24.94
N GLY A 179 -15.68 8.76 23.99
CA GLY A 179 -15.11 7.51 23.50
C GLY A 179 -13.79 7.69 22.72
N ARG A 180 -13.18 6.56 22.37
CA ARG A 180 -11.97 6.48 21.57
C ARG A 180 -12.09 7.23 20.24
N GLN A 181 -11.00 7.88 19.86
CA GLN A 181 -10.86 8.56 18.57
C GLN A 181 -9.71 7.93 17.80
N VAL A 182 -9.83 7.80 16.49
CA VAL A 182 -8.74 7.33 15.62
C VAL A 182 -8.19 8.48 14.80
N LEU A 183 -6.87 8.59 14.74
CA LEU A 183 -6.16 9.38 13.74
C LEU A 183 -5.65 8.44 12.64
N PHE A 184 -6.23 8.51 11.46
CA PHE A 184 -6.02 7.56 10.37
C PHE A 184 -5.12 8.14 9.28
N PHE A 185 -4.04 7.43 8.94
CA PHE A 185 -3.05 7.85 7.94
C PHE A 185 -2.88 6.84 6.80
N PRO A 186 -2.26 7.26 5.69
CA PRO A 186 -2.35 8.61 5.14
C PRO A 186 -3.62 8.79 4.31
N ASP A 187 -4.28 7.70 3.89
CA ASP A 187 -5.36 7.73 2.91
C ASP A 187 -6.72 8.03 3.56
N GLN A 188 -7.27 9.20 3.26
CA GLN A 188 -8.58 9.60 3.78
C GLN A 188 -9.72 8.73 3.25
N HIS A 189 -9.58 8.12 2.06
CA HIS A 189 -10.68 7.41 1.41
C HIS A 189 -10.84 6.02 1.98
N LEU A 190 -9.74 5.29 2.20
CA LEU A 190 -9.72 4.03 2.92
C LEU A 190 -10.31 4.22 4.32
N GLY A 191 -9.84 5.22 5.07
CA GLY A 191 -10.38 5.51 6.41
C GLY A 191 -11.87 5.88 6.38
N ARG A 192 -12.30 6.72 5.43
CA ARG A 192 -13.69 7.14 5.27
C ARG A 192 -14.62 6.00 4.87
N ASN A 193 -14.26 5.25 3.84
CA ASN A 193 -15.04 4.15 3.31
C ASN A 193 -15.19 3.05 4.37
N THR A 194 -14.08 2.71 5.05
CA THR A 194 -14.12 1.77 6.19
C THR A 194 -15.01 2.30 7.32
N GLY A 195 -14.97 3.59 7.62
CA GLY A 195 -15.86 4.23 8.60
C GLY A 195 -17.34 4.03 8.27
N PHE A 196 -17.73 4.28 7.01
CA PHE A 196 -19.09 4.03 6.54
C PHE A 196 -19.49 2.55 6.64
N ASP A 197 -18.60 1.62 6.28
CA ASP A 197 -18.86 0.18 6.37
C ASP A 197 -19.05 -0.30 7.82
N LEU A 198 -18.47 0.42 8.79
CA LEU A 198 -18.66 0.19 10.22
C LEU A 198 -19.92 0.88 10.81
N GLY A 199 -20.67 1.62 9.97
CA GLY A 199 -21.90 2.30 10.38
C GLY A 199 -21.70 3.74 10.87
N TYR A 200 -20.50 4.31 10.75
CA TYR A 200 -20.28 5.73 11.02
C TYR A 200 -20.80 6.60 9.88
N SER A 201 -21.19 7.82 10.22
CA SER A 201 -21.69 8.82 9.27
C SER A 201 -20.60 9.83 8.91
N ALA A 202 -20.87 10.67 7.91
CA ALA A 202 -19.99 11.80 7.58
C ALA A 202 -19.78 12.77 8.76
N GLN A 203 -20.73 12.84 9.70
CA GLN A 203 -20.63 13.73 10.86
C GLN A 203 -19.61 13.23 11.89
N ASP A 204 -19.35 11.92 11.92
CA ASP A 204 -18.38 11.30 12.83
C ASP A 204 -16.93 11.44 12.35
N MET A 205 -16.72 11.96 11.13
CA MET A 205 -15.43 12.00 10.46
C MET A 205 -15.02 13.43 10.10
N ARG A 206 -13.74 13.77 10.29
CA ARG A 206 -13.16 15.05 9.86
C ARG A 206 -11.84 14.82 9.15
N ILE A 207 -11.54 15.65 8.16
CA ILE A 207 -10.27 15.59 7.43
C ILE A 207 -9.26 16.48 8.14
N TRP A 208 -8.12 15.93 8.51
CA TRP A 208 -6.97 16.67 9.01
C TRP A 208 -6.06 17.09 7.86
N ASN A 209 -5.95 18.39 7.60
CA ASN A 209 -5.02 18.93 6.61
C ASN A 209 -3.77 19.49 7.29
N PRO A 210 -2.60 18.83 7.21
CA PRO A 210 -1.39 19.25 7.93
C PRO A 210 -0.93 20.67 7.57
N ARG A 211 -1.32 21.19 6.40
CA ARG A 211 -0.96 22.53 5.93
C ARG A 211 -1.73 23.67 6.60
N LEU A 212 -2.67 23.37 7.49
CA LEU A 212 -3.52 24.34 8.17
C LEU A 212 -3.38 24.18 9.68
N GLU A 213 -3.51 25.30 10.40
CA GLU A 213 -3.55 25.28 11.86
C GLU A 213 -4.68 24.36 12.36
N ARG A 214 -4.35 23.45 13.27
CA ARG A 214 -5.27 22.41 13.79
C ARG A 214 -5.95 21.59 12.69
N GLY A 215 -5.26 21.32 11.59
CA GLY A 215 -5.82 20.56 10.48
C GLY A 215 -6.87 21.32 9.66
N GLY A 216 -7.10 22.61 9.95
CA GLY A 216 -8.23 23.40 9.43
C GLY A 216 -9.54 23.15 10.18
N LEU A 217 -9.48 22.57 11.38
CA LEU A 217 -10.63 22.19 12.19
C LEU A 217 -10.81 23.12 13.40
N THR A 218 -12.06 23.24 13.87
CA THR A 218 -12.34 23.86 15.17
C THR A 218 -12.02 22.89 16.31
N GLU A 219 -11.91 23.38 17.55
CA GLU A 219 -11.76 22.47 18.70
C GLU A 219 -12.95 21.53 18.88
N ALA A 220 -14.16 22.00 18.54
CA ALA A 220 -15.36 21.18 18.58
C ALA A 220 -15.26 20.03 17.58
N ASP A 221 -14.87 20.31 16.33
CA ASP A 221 -14.63 19.27 15.31
C ASP A 221 -13.62 18.22 15.77
N ILE A 222 -12.54 18.64 16.43
CA ILE A 222 -11.52 17.73 16.97
C ILE A 222 -12.08 16.89 18.12
N LYS A 223 -12.84 17.48 19.05
CA LYS A 223 -13.35 16.78 20.23
C LYS A 223 -14.52 15.84 19.91
N GLU A 224 -15.32 16.18 18.91
CA GLU A 224 -16.57 15.46 18.57
C GLU A 224 -16.38 14.38 17.50
N SER A 225 -15.33 14.45 16.69
CA SER A 225 -15.07 13.43 15.67
C SER A 225 -14.60 12.10 16.27
N THR A 226 -15.09 11.01 15.71
CA THR A 226 -14.61 9.65 16.01
C THR A 226 -13.40 9.30 15.15
N LEU A 227 -13.38 9.74 13.88
CA LEU A 227 -12.30 9.49 12.93
C LEU A 227 -11.73 10.82 12.41
N LEU A 228 -10.45 11.06 12.70
CA LEU A 228 -9.64 12.09 12.06
C LEU A 228 -8.88 11.46 10.90
N LEU A 229 -9.18 11.89 9.69
CA LEU A 229 -8.65 11.31 8.46
C LEU A 229 -7.57 12.21 7.87
N TRP A 230 -6.34 11.73 7.77
CA TRP A 230 -5.26 12.50 7.16
C TRP A 230 -5.58 12.85 5.71
N ARG A 231 -5.28 14.07 5.26
CA ARG A 231 -5.55 14.54 3.89
C ARG A 231 -4.59 13.96 2.83
N GLY A 232 -4.30 12.66 2.90
CA GLY A 232 -3.62 11.92 1.84
C GLY A 232 -4.59 11.15 0.97
N HIS A 233 -4.17 10.81 -0.25
CA HIS A 233 -4.95 10.02 -1.20
C HIS A 233 -4.04 9.37 -2.25
N CYS A 234 -4.49 8.24 -2.81
CA CYS A 234 -3.83 7.63 -3.96
C CYS A 234 -4.20 8.32 -5.28
N SER A 235 -3.21 8.88 -5.98
CA SER A 235 -3.43 9.57 -7.26
C SER A 235 -3.95 8.67 -8.39
N VAL A 236 -3.78 7.35 -8.28
CA VAL A 236 -4.37 6.37 -9.23
C VAL A 236 -5.85 6.21 -8.95
N HIS A 237 -6.23 5.94 -7.71
CA HIS A 237 -7.62 5.68 -7.33
C HIS A 237 -8.52 6.93 -7.37
N GLN A 238 -7.94 8.14 -7.23
CA GLN A 238 -8.69 9.39 -7.38
C GLN A 238 -9.02 9.76 -8.85
N ARG A 239 -8.64 8.92 -9.81
CA ARG A 239 -8.98 9.11 -11.23
C ARG A 239 -10.35 8.54 -11.56
N PHE A 240 -10.81 7.56 -10.80
CA PHE A 240 -12.14 6.99 -10.98
C PHE A 240 -13.18 8.00 -10.51
N ARG A 241 -14.23 8.17 -11.32
CA ARG A 241 -15.34 9.07 -11.04
C ARG A 241 -16.67 8.36 -11.28
N PRO A 242 -17.77 8.81 -10.65
CA PRO A 242 -19.11 8.27 -10.88
C PRO A 242 -19.50 8.15 -12.36
N GLU A 243 -19.05 9.08 -13.19
CA GLU A 243 -19.35 9.09 -14.63
C GLU A 243 -18.75 7.88 -15.35
N HIS A 244 -17.60 7.37 -14.90
CA HIS A 244 -16.96 6.20 -15.50
C HIS A 244 -17.78 4.92 -15.25
N ILE A 245 -18.31 4.77 -14.04
CA ILE A 245 -19.21 3.65 -13.72
C ILE A 245 -20.50 3.77 -14.54
N THR A 246 -21.05 4.98 -14.65
CA THR A 246 -22.26 5.23 -15.44
C THR A 246 -22.04 4.87 -16.92
N GLN A 247 -20.89 5.25 -17.49
CA GLN A 247 -20.51 4.93 -18.86
C GLN A 247 -20.31 3.42 -19.07
N PHE A 248 -19.65 2.74 -18.12
CA PHE A 248 -19.50 1.30 -18.16
C PHE A 248 -20.86 0.60 -18.16
N ARG A 249 -21.77 0.97 -17.26
CA ARG A 249 -23.12 0.38 -17.20
C ARG A 249 -23.98 0.70 -18.42
N ALA A 250 -23.75 1.83 -19.09
CA ALA A 250 -24.43 2.15 -20.34
C ALA A 250 -24.03 1.21 -21.51
N THR A 251 -22.81 0.69 -21.47
CA THR A 251 -22.28 -0.26 -22.48
C THR A 251 -22.48 -1.71 -22.06
N HIS A 252 -22.45 -2.00 -20.76
CA HIS A 252 -22.60 -3.32 -20.16
C HIS A 252 -23.62 -3.26 -19.01
N PRO A 253 -24.93 -3.28 -19.31
CA PRO A 253 -25.98 -3.15 -18.29
C PRO A 253 -25.94 -4.21 -17.18
N ASP A 254 -25.56 -5.44 -17.54
CA ASP A 254 -25.42 -6.57 -16.62
C ASP A 254 -23.97 -6.73 -16.11
N GLY A 255 -23.09 -5.77 -16.41
CA GLY A 255 -21.68 -5.80 -16.01
C GLY A 255 -21.51 -5.57 -14.51
N ILE A 256 -20.53 -6.27 -13.92
CA ILE A 256 -20.18 -6.17 -12.50
C ILE A 256 -19.12 -5.08 -12.33
N VAL A 257 -19.27 -4.20 -11.36
CA VAL A 257 -18.32 -3.13 -11.04
C VAL A 257 -17.62 -3.43 -9.72
N ILE A 258 -16.30 -3.55 -9.75
CA ILE A 258 -15.47 -3.81 -8.57
C ILE A 258 -14.44 -2.69 -8.42
N THR A 259 -14.34 -2.07 -7.25
CA THR A 259 -13.41 -0.96 -7.01
C THR A 259 -12.54 -1.15 -5.78
N HIS A 260 -11.39 -0.50 -5.75
CA HIS A 260 -10.53 -0.47 -4.57
C HIS A 260 -11.06 0.55 -3.52
N PRO A 261 -10.94 0.29 -2.20
CA PRO A 261 -11.44 1.21 -1.16
C PRO A 261 -10.68 2.53 -1.04
N GLU A 262 -9.58 2.72 -1.80
CA GLU A 262 -8.91 4.02 -1.94
C GLU A 262 -9.63 4.96 -2.93
N CYS A 263 -10.65 4.48 -3.65
CA CYS A 263 -11.49 5.30 -4.50
C CYS A 263 -12.36 6.26 -3.68
N ALA A 264 -12.80 7.35 -4.30
CA ALA A 264 -13.72 8.29 -3.68
C ALA A 264 -15.04 7.62 -3.26
N ARG A 265 -15.70 8.12 -2.21
CA ARG A 265 -16.85 7.45 -1.60
C ARG A 265 -17.99 7.28 -2.60
N GLU A 266 -18.23 8.32 -3.39
CA GLU A 266 -19.21 8.36 -4.47
C GLU A 266 -18.95 7.30 -5.56
N VAL A 267 -17.71 6.84 -5.73
CA VAL A 267 -17.35 5.75 -6.64
C VAL A 267 -17.63 4.41 -5.98
N CYS A 268 -17.18 4.24 -4.73
CA CYS A 268 -17.42 3.01 -3.97
C CYS A 268 -18.92 2.72 -3.75
N GLU A 269 -19.75 3.75 -3.61
CA GLU A 269 -21.22 3.61 -3.47
C GLU A 269 -21.91 3.10 -4.73
N LEU A 270 -21.34 3.36 -5.90
CA LEU A 270 -21.89 2.93 -7.20
C LEU A 270 -21.33 1.57 -7.66
N ALA A 271 -20.27 1.10 -7.02
CA ALA A 271 -19.67 -0.20 -7.29
C ALA A 271 -20.53 -1.33 -6.67
N ASP A 272 -20.57 -2.48 -7.35
CA ASP A 272 -21.26 -3.67 -6.83
C ASP A 272 -20.45 -4.32 -5.71
N GLN A 273 -19.11 -4.21 -5.78
CA GLN A 273 -18.19 -4.73 -4.79
C GLN A 273 -17.02 -3.76 -4.56
N VAL A 274 -16.53 -3.71 -3.33
CA VAL A 274 -15.39 -2.88 -2.93
C VAL A 274 -14.44 -3.73 -2.10
N GLY A 275 -13.15 -3.71 -2.44
CA GLY A 275 -12.16 -4.45 -1.65
C GLY A 275 -10.73 -4.28 -2.12
N SER A 276 -9.81 -4.86 -1.35
CA SER A 276 -8.38 -4.86 -1.67
C SER A 276 -8.08 -5.54 -3.01
N THR A 277 -6.85 -5.41 -3.49
CA THR A 277 -6.38 -6.13 -4.68
C THR A 277 -6.64 -7.64 -4.61
N ASP A 278 -6.35 -8.29 -3.47
CA ASP A 278 -6.63 -9.72 -3.29
C ASP A 278 -8.12 -10.04 -3.27
N PHE A 279 -8.96 -9.12 -2.80
CA PHE A 279 -10.41 -9.26 -2.92
C PHE A 279 -10.84 -9.18 -4.38
N ILE A 280 -10.33 -8.20 -5.15
CA ILE A 280 -10.64 -8.03 -6.57
C ILE A 280 -10.26 -9.29 -7.36
N ILE A 281 -9.07 -9.84 -7.15
CA ILE A 281 -8.59 -11.06 -7.81
C ILE A 281 -9.57 -12.22 -7.54
N ARG A 282 -9.88 -12.48 -6.27
CA ARG A 282 -10.82 -13.55 -5.89
C ARG A 282 -12.22 -13.33 -6.43
N ALA A 283 -12.69 -12.08 -6.47
CA ALA A 283 -14.01 -11.75 -7.00
C ALA A 283 -14.09 -11.97 -8.52
N VAL A 284 -13.02 -11.65 -9.26
CA VAL A 284 -12.92 -11.93 -10.70
C VAL A 284 -12.84 -13.43 -10.97
N GLU A 285 -12.03 -14.17 -10.21
CA GLU A 285 -11.92 -15.64 -10.32
C GLU A 285 -13.26 -16.34 -10.03
N ALA A 286 -13.99 -15.87 -9.02
CA ALA A 286 -15.28 -16.44 -8.62
C ALA A 286 -16.46 -16.05 -9.53
N ALA A 287 -16.28 -15.07 -10.41
CA ALA A 287 -17.34 -14.62 -11.32
C ALA A 287 -17.69 -15.72 -12.35
N PRO A 288 -18.97 -15.83 -12.77
CA PRO A 288 -19.36 -16.78 -13.82
C PRO A 288 -18.64 -16.52 -15.15
N ALA A 289 -18.41 -17.58 -15.92
CA ALA A 289 -17.93 -17.46 -17.30
C ALA A 289 -18.88 -16.59 -18.14
N GLY A 290 -18.32 -15.75 -19.00
CA GLY A 290 -19.02 -14.75 -19.80
C GLY A 290 -19.33 -13.44 -19.07
N SER A 291 -18.94 -13.30 -17.79
CA SER A 291 -19.12 -12.04 -17.06
C SER A 291 -18.25 -10.93 -17.64
N VAL A 292 -18.83 -9.73 -17.73
CA VAL A 292 -18.08 -8.50 -18.00
C VAL A 292 -17.89 -7.74 -16.71
N ILE A 293 -16.64 -7.43 -16.36
CA ILE A 293 -16.27 -6.85 -15.06
C ILE A 293 -15.50 -5.55 -15.28
N GLY A 294 -16.06 -4.43 -14.82
CA GLY A 294 -15.40 -3.14 -14.76
C GLY A 294 -14.62 -2.99 -13.46
N VAL A 295 -13.29 -2.84 -13.55
CA VAL A 295 -12.40 -2.79 -12.39
C VAL A 295 -11.81 -1.39 -12.19
N GLY A 296 -11.97 -0.84 -10.98
CA GLY A 296 -11.41 0.44 -10.55
C GLY A 296 -10.18 0.27 -9.67
N THR A 297 -9.05 -0.09 -10.28
CA THR A 297 -7.74 -0.29 -9.64
C THR A 297 -6.61 -0.01 -10.65
N GLU A 298 -5.35 -0.29 -10.30
CA GLU A 298 -4.20 -0.09 -11.18
C GLU A 298 -4.26 -0.99 -12.44
N ILE A 299 -3.89 -0.42 -13.61
CA ILE A 299 -4.11 -1.05 -14.93
C ILE A 299 -3.39 -2.40 -15.10
N HIS A 300 -2.15 -2.58 -14.65
CA HIS A 300 -1.43 -3.83 -14.88
C HIS A 300 -2.11 -5.01 -14.17
N LEU A 301 -2.81 -4.76 -13.07
CA LEU A 301 -3.64 -5.79 -12.47
C LEU A 301 -4.83 -6.13 -13.36
N VAL A 302 -5.51 -5.12 -13.90
CA VAL A 302 -6.68 -5.29 -14.78
C VAL A 302 -6.31 -6.06 -16.05
N ASP A 303 -5.28 -5.60 -16.76
CA ASP A 303 -4.83 -6.22 -18.01
C ASP A 303 -4.41 -7.68 -17.78
N ARG A 304 -3.74 -7.94 -16.65
CA ARG A 304 -3.34 -9.29 -16.30
C ARG A 304 -4.53 -10.17 -15.94
N LEU A 305 -5.52 -9.65 -15.21
CA LEU A 305 -6.74 -10.39 -14.91
C LEU A 305 -7.50 -10.75 -16.19
N ASP A 306 -7.59 -9.83 -17.15
CA ASP A 306 -8.18 -10.11 -18.47
C ASP A 306 -7.44 -11.24 -19.21
N ALA A 307 -6.10 -11.18 -19.22
CA ALA A 307 -5.26 -12.19 -19.87
C ALA A 307 -5.32 -13.57 -19.16
N GLU A 308 -5.38 -13.58 -17.84
CA GLU A 308 -5.41 -14.80 -17.01
C GLU A 308 -6.82 -15.42 -16.93
N THR A 309 -7.88 -14.69 -17.32
CA THR A 309 -9.28 -15.17 -17.30
C THR A 309 -9.98 -15.03 -18.67
N PRO A 310 -9.54 -15.77 -19.70
CA PRO A 310 -10.03 -15.61 -21.08
C PRO A 310 -11.51 -15.97 -21.28
N ASP A 311 -12.14 -16.59 -20.29
CA ASP A 311 -13.58 -16.89 -20.26
C ASP A 311 -14.42 -15.71 -19.77
N LYS A 312 -13.80 -14.59 -19.39
CA LYS A 312 -14.43 -13.36 -18.89
C LYS A 312 -13.92 -12.16 -19.69
N THR A 313 -14.48 -10.99 -19.44
CA THR A 313 -14.00 -9.73 -20.02
C THR A 313 -13.78 -8.73 -18.91
N ILE A 314 -12.53 -8.37 -18.67
CA ILE A 314 -12.14 -7.46 -17.59
C ILE A 314 -11.71 -6.14 -18.21
N VAL A 315 -12.35 -5.05 -17.81
CA VAL A 315 -12.09 -3.72 -18.37
C VAL A 315 -11.74 -2.73 -17.27
N SER A 316 -10.78 -1.86 -17.55
CA SER A 316 -10.46 -0.76 -16.64
C SER A 316 -11.56 0.29 -16.71
N LEU A 317 -11.97 0.81 -15.56
CA LEU A 317 -12.89 1.94 -15.48
C LEU A 317 -12.21 3.29 -15.78
N ASP A 318 -10.88 3.36 -15.84
CA ASP A 318 -10.16 4.61 -16.19
C ASP A 318 -10.02 4.72 -17.72
N PRO A 319 -10.68 5.68 -18.39
CA PRO A 319 -10.61 5.83 -19.85
C PRO A 319 -9.23 6.28 -20.36
N LEU A 320 -8.38 6.82 -19.48
CA LEU A 320 -7.09 7.39 -19.84
C LEU A 320 -5.92 6.44 -19.58
N VAL A 321 -6.15 5.33 -18.85
CA VAL A 321 -5.18 4.28 -18.55
C VAL A 321 -3.81 4.84 -18.13
N CYS A 322 -3.74 5.38 -16.91
CA CYS A 322 -2.48 5.88 -16.35
C CYS A 322 -1.93 4.88 -15.31
N PRO A 323 -0.79 4.22 -15.58
CA PRO A 323 -0.19 3.31 -14.61
C PRO A 323 0.33 4.08 -13.40
N CYS A 324 0.52 3.36 -12.29
CA CYS A 324 1.19 3.92 -11.13
C CYS A 324 2.64 4.28 -11.50
N SER A 325 2.94 5.57 -11.63
CA SER A 325 4.22 6.06 -12.15
C SER A 325 5.43 5.60 -11.34
N THR A 326 5.26 5.34 -10.04
CA THR A 326 6.34 4.86 -9.18
C THR A 326 6.51 3.34 -9.23
N MET A 327 5.43 2.56 -9.33
CA MET A 327 5.50 1.12 -9.61
C MET A 327 6.15 0.86 -10.98
N PHE A 328 5.81 1.68 -11.97
CA PHE A 328 6.35 1.62 -13.34
C PHE A 328 7.86 1.91 -13.42
N ARG A 329 8.50 2.35 -12.33
CA ARG A 329 9.96 2.55 -12.33
C ARG A 329 10.76 1.26 -12.30
N ILE A 330 10.20 0.19 -11.72
CA ILE A 330 10.86 -1.11 -11.64
C ILE A 330 10.72 -1.83 -12.98
N ASP A 331 11.73 -1.76 -13.84
CA ASP A 331 11.77 -2.35 -15.19
C ASP A 331 12.77 -3.52 -15.31
N ALA A 332 12.76 -4.19 -16.46
CA ALA A 332 13.73 -5.23 -16.78
C ALA A 332 15.21 -4.76 -16.72
N PRO A 333 15.59 -3.56 -17.22
CA PRO A 333 16.93 -3.00 -17.02
C PRO A 333 17.38 -2.94 -15.55
N HIS A 334 16.56 -2.38 -14.65
CA HIS A 334 16.89 -2.26 -13.23
C HIS A 334 16.98 -3.64 -12.57
N LEU A 335 16.04 -4.55 -12.87
CA LEU A 335 16.07 -5.91 -12.36
C LEU A 335 17.33 -6.66 -12.82
N CYS A 336 17.67 -6.58 -14.11
CA CYS A 336 18.88 -7.19 -14.66
C CYS A 336 20.15 -6.62 -14.01
N TRP A 337 20.22 -5.30 -13.81
CA TRP A 337 21.35 -4.66 -13.15
C TRP A 337 21.51 -5.11 -11.71
N VAL A 338 20.42 -5.18 -10.93
CA VAL A 338 20.47 -5.71 -9.56
C VAL A 338 21.04 -7.12 -9.56
N LEU A 339 20.44 -8.04 -10.34
CA LEU A 339 20.81 -9.45 -10.31
C LEU A 339 22.26 -9.68 -10.74
N GLU A 340 22.76 -8.99 -11.76
CA GLU A 340 24.17 -9.10 -12.16
C GLU A 340 25.14 -8.56 -11.10
N ASN A 341 24.79 -7.48 -10.39
CA ASN A 341 25.63 -7.02 -9.28
C ASN A 341 25.64 -8.04 -8.13
N LEU A 342 24.51 -8.68 -7.83
CA LEU A 342 24.44 -9.74 -6.82
C LEU A 342 25.28 -10.96 -7.21
N VAL A 343 25.29 -11.36 -8.48
CA VAL A 343 26.18 -12.43 -9.00
C VAL A 343 27.65 -12.10 -8.75
N GLU A 344 28.03 -10.83 -8.91
CA GLU A 344 29.38 -10.33 -8.63
C GLU A 344 29.67 -10.12 -7.13
N GLY A 345 28.73 -10.46 -6.24
CA GLY A 345 28.86 -10.29 -4.79
C GLY A 345 28.72 -8.83 -4.31
N ARG A 346 28.16 -7.95 -5.14
CA ARG A 346 27.95 -6.53 -4.83
C ARG A 346 26.48 -6.25 -4.54
N VAL A 347 26.17 -5.92 -3.28
CA VAL A 347 24.82 -5.51 -2.90
C VAL A 347 24.60 -4.04 -3.27
N VAL A 348 23.68 -3.79 -4.19
CA VAL A 348 23.26 -2.45 -4.61
C VAL A 348 21.86 -2.16 -4.08
N ASN A 349 21.53 -0.87 -3.91
CA ASN A 349 20.20 -0.42 -3.47
C ASN A 349 19.63 -1.15 -2.25
N ARG A 350 20.50 -1.50 -1.29
CA ARG A 350 20.06 -2.11 -0.03
C ARG A 350 19.16 -1.13 0.71
N ILE A 351 17.95 -1.58 1.02
CA ILE A 351 17.07 -0.92 1.98
C ILE A 351 17.52 -1.34 3.37
N SER A 352 17.56 -0.36 4.27
CA SER A 352 17.88 -0.57 5.67
C SER A 352 17.11 0.47 6.49
N VAL A 353 16.40 -0.04 7.48
CA VAL A 353 15.70 0.69 8.53
C VAL A 353 16.57 0.62 9.78
N ASP A 354 16.73 1.74 10.50
CA ASP A 354 17.53 1.73 11.72
C ASP A 354 16.86 0.90 12.83
N PRO A 355 17.63 0.35 13.79
CA PRO A 355 17.10 -0.58 14.78
C PRO A 355 15.97 -0.01 15.66
N THR A 356 15.98 1.29 15.94
CA THR A 356 14.95 1.92 16.80
C THR A 356 13.64 2.03 16.05
N THR A 357 13.70 2.55 14.82
CA THR A 357 12.54 2.61 13.92
C THR A 357 12.00 1.21 13.65
N ALA A 358 12.87 0.24 13.37
CA ALA A 358 12.46 -1.14 13.11
C ALA A 358 11.75 -1.77 14.30
N ALA A 359 12.25 -1.57 15.53
CA ALA A 359 11.64 -2.11 16.74
C ALA A 359 10.20 -1.60 16.94
N TRP A 360 9.99 -0.28 16.84
CA TRP A 360 8.66 0.30 17.02
C TRP A 360 7.73 0.01 15.84
N ALA A 361 8.22 0.05 14.60
CA ALA A 361 7.44 -0.31 13.43
C ALA A 361 6.98 -1.77 13.50
N LYS A 362 7.85 -2.66 13.96
CA LYS A 362 7.51 -4.07 14.21
C LYS A 362 6.40 -4.19 15.25
N VAL A 363 6.39 -3.40 16.32
CA VAL A 363 5.28 -3.39 17.30
C VAL A 363 3.95 -3.05 16.63
N ALA A 364 3.91 -2.06 15.73
CA ALA A 364 2.69 -1.69 15.02
C ALA A 364 2.23 -2.78 14.02
N LEU A 365 3.18 -3.44 13.34
CA LEU A 365 2.93 -4.56 12.42
C LEU A 365 2.46 -5.82 13.16
N ASP A 366 3.10 -6.18 14.27
CA ASP A 366 2.70 -7.31 15.11
C ASP A 366 1.29 -7.10 15.69
N ARG A 367 0.94 -5.86 16.06
CA ARG A 367 -0.44 -5.54 16.48
C ARG A 367 -1.44 -5.78 15.36
N MET A 368 -1.15 -5.32 14.14
CA MET A 368 -1.99 -5.61 12.97
C MET A 368 -2.25 -7.11 12.84
N LEU A 369 -1.18 -7.91 12.92
CA LEU A 369 -1.26 -9.38 12.86
C LEU A 369 -2.05 -10.00 14.01
N SER A 370 -1.98 -9.44 15.21
CA SER A 370 -2.73 -9.97 16.35
C SER A 370 -4.24 -9.68 16.30
N ILE A 371 -4.65 -8.69 15.51
CA ILE A 371 -6.05 -8.27 15.36
C ILE A 371 -6.77 -9.10 14.28
N THR A 372 -6.01 -9.58 13.29
CA THR A 372 -6.50 -10.28 12.10
C THR A 372 -6.26 -11.78 12.17
#